data_AF-A0A8U0W5K7-F1
#
_entry.id   AF-A0A8U0W5K7-F1
#
_cell.length_a   1.000
_cell.length_b   1.000
_cell.length_c   1.000
_cell.angle_alpha   90.00
_cell.angle_beta   90.00
_cell.angle_gamma   90.00
#
_symmetry.space_group_name_H-M   'P 1'
#
loop_
_entity.id
_entity.type
_entity.pdbx_description
1 polymer ?
#
loop_
_entity_poly.entity_id
_entity_poly.type
_entity_poly.pdbx_seq_one_letter_code
_entity_poly.pdbx_strand_id
1 'polypeptide(L)'
;MLTALKCFNYLIIGLTGILTTNAITRQQFEQSLVMMRNGCAPKFKLTTEQLDGLRVGNFDANNKDLKCYTKCIAQLAGTLTKKGELSAQKALAQIPMILPTEMQEVAIASLEHCKDVQKNYKDPCDRMFFITKCVYEFAPDDFTFP
;
A
#
# COMPACT_ATOMS: atom_id res chain seq x y z
N MET A 1 41.25 34.56 -17.13
CA MET A 1 40.61 33.35 -16.56
C MET A 1 39.74 33.73 -15.36
N LEU A 2 38.70 34.57 -15.55
CA LEU A 2 37.80 34.97 -14.44
C LEU A 2 36.45 35.55 -14.91
N THR A 3 35.95 35.11 -16.06
CA THR A 3 34.60 35.45 -16.58
C THR A 3 33.67 34.24 -16.73
N ALA A 4 34.13 33.02 -16.43
CA ALA A 4 33.33 31.81 -16.52
C ALA A 4 32.74 31.32 -15.18
N LEU A 5 33.05 31.98 -14.05
CA LEU A 5 32.69 31.49 -12.70
C LEU A 5 31.61 32.32 -11.99
N LYS A 6 30.80 33.10 -12.71
CA LYS A 6 29.67 33.87 -12.14
C LYS A 6 28.29 33.43 -12.63
N CYS A 7 28.20 32.53 -13.61
CA CYS A 7 26.92 31.95 -14.04
C CYS A 7 26.54 30.67 -13.30
N PHE A 8 27.48 30.03 -12.59
CA PHE A 8 27.19 28.76 -11.89
C PHE A 8 26.56 28.95 -10.50
N ASN A 9 26.62 30.17 -9.94
CA ASN A 9 26.15 30.44 -8.58
C ASN A 9 24.78 31.15 -8.50
N TYR A 10 24.09 31.31 -9.64
CA TYR A 10 22.73 31.87 -9.73
C TYR A 10 21.69 30.88 -10.23
N LEU A 11 21.99 29.57 -10.20
CA LEU A 11 21.02 28.49 -10.46
C LEU A 11 20.66 27.70 -9.18
N ILE A 12 20.83 28.30 -8.00
CA ILE A 12 20.44 27.73 -6.70
C ILE A 12 19.50 28.70 -5.95
N ILE A 13 18.66 29.42 -6.67
CA ILE A 13 17.59 30.23 -6.08
C ILE A 13 16.34 29.98 -6.92
N GLY A 14 15.49 29.04 -6.51
CA GLY A 14 14.24 28.77 -7.23
C GLY A 14 13.54 27.45 -6.97
N LEU A 15 13.95 26.65 -5.98
CA LEU A 15 13.15 25.49 -5.58
C LEU A 15 13.25 25.20 -4.07
N THR A 16 13.06 26.22 -3.24
CA THR A 16 12.36 25.98 -1.98
C THR A 16 10.89 25.73 -2.33
N GLY A 17 10.61 24.59 -2.95
CA GLY A 17 9.25 24.08 -3.02
C GLY A 17 8.83 23.89 -1.58
N ILE A 18 7.95 24.77 -1.10
CA ILE A 18 7.24 24.58 0.16
C ILE A 18 6.64 23.18 0.04
N LEU A 19 7.16 22.22 0.82
CA LEU A 19 6.55 20.91 0.98
C LEU A 19 5.24 21.15 1.72
N THR A 20 4.24 21.69 1.02
CA THR A 20 2.86 21.63 1.48
C THR A 20 2.50 20.16 1.38
N THR A 21 2.55 19.47 2.52
CA THR A 21 1.98 18.13 2.66
C THR A 21 0.46 18.30 2.59
N ASN A 22 -0.06 18.48 1.37
CA ASN A 22 -1.50 18.47 1.15
C ASN A 22 -1.98 17.05 1.48
N ALA A 23 -3.02 16.96 2.29
CA ALA A 23 -3.63 15.68 2.63
C ALA A 23 -4.06 14.95 1.34
N ILE A 24 -3.94 13.63 1.33
CA ILE A 24 -4.38 12.81 0.20
C ILE A 24 -5.89 12.97 0.04
N THR A 25 -6.31 13.39 -1.15
CA THR A 25 -7.73 13.47 -1.47
C THR A 25 -8.31 12.09 -1.77
N ARG A 26 -9.63 11.93 -1.58
CA ARG A 26 -10.31 10.69 -1.94
C ARG A 26 -10.10 10.28 -3.40
N GLN A 27 -10.10 11.23 -4.32
CA GLN A 27 -9.86 10.94 -5.74
C GLN A 27 -8.44 10.40 -6.00
N GLN A 28 -7.42 10.97 -5.35
CA GLN A 28 -6.04 10.49 -5.47
C GLN A 28 -5.89 9.08 -4.87
N PHE A 29 -6.56 8.82 -3.74
CA PHE A 29 -6.60 7.51 -3.14
C PHE A 29 -7.21 6.46 -4.08
N GLU A 30 -8.40 6.69 -4.64
CA GLU A 30 -9.05 5.77 -5.57
C GLU A 30 -8.19 5.52 -6.83
N GLN A 31 -7.55 6.56 -7.37
CA GLN A 31 -6.61 6.42 -8.48
C GLN A 31 -5.41 5.53 -8.10
N SER A 32 -4.90 5.65 -6.87
CA SER A 32 -3.83 4.78 -6.37
C SER A 32 -4.25 3.31 -6.33
N LEU A 33 -5.50 3.00 -5.97
CA LEU A 33 -6.02 1.64 -5.96
C LEU A 33 -6.02 1.06 -7.38
N VAL A 34 -6.50 1.83 -8.37
CA VAL A 34 -6.50 1.42 -9.78
C VAL A 34 -5.07 1.18 -10.29
N MET A 35 -4.12 2.07 -9.96
CA MET A 35 -2.72 1.90 -10.35
C MET A 35 -2.10 0.65 -9.74
N MET A 36 -2.32 0.39 -8.45
CA MET A 36 -1.80 -0.80 -7.78
C MET A 36 -2.41 -2.09 -8.35
N ARG A 37 -3.73 -2.12 -8.59
CA ARG A 37 -4.40 -3.25 -9.27
C ARG A 37 -3.76 -3.51 -10.62
N ASN A 38 -3.62 -2.49 -11.46
CA ASN A 38 -3.03 -2.62 -12.80
C ASN A 38 -1.57 -3.09 -12.75
N GLY A 39 -0.82 -2.70 -11.73
CA GLY A 39 0.57 -3.15 -11.51
C GLY A 39 0.71 -4.60 -11.04
N CYS A 40 -0.35 -5.22 -10.54
CA CYS A 40 -0.32 -6.55 -9.93
C CYS A 40 -1.19 -7.59 -10.63
N ALA A 41 -2.43 -7.26 -11.01
CA ALA A 41 -3.38 -8.22 -11.57
C ALA A 41 -2.83 -8.98 -12.80
N PRO A 42 -2.16 -8.35 -13.79
CA PRO A 42 -1.63 -9.06 -14.96
C PRO A 42 -0.55 -10.10 -14.66
N LYS A 43 0.00 -10.12 -13.44
CA LYS A 43 1.03 -11.08 -13.02
C LYS A 43 0.46 -12.42 -12.58
N PHE A 44 -0.86 -12.52 -12.44
CA PHE A 44 -1.56 -13.66 -11.88
C PHE A 44 -2.75 -14.04 -12.76
N LYS A 45 -3.18 -15.31 -12.71
CA LYS A 45 -4.35 -15.79 -13.47
C LYS A 45 -5.62 -15.57 -12.65
N LEU A 46 -5.96 -14.30 -12.43
CA LEU A 46 -7.13 -13.90 -11.66
C LEU A 46 -8.16 -13.21 -12.55
N THR A 47 -9.41 -13.51 -12.28
CA THR A 47 -10.57 -12.82 -12.86
C THR A 47 -10.87 -11.54 -12.10
N THR A 48 -11.57 -10.59 -12.73
CA THR A 48 -11.98 -9.34 -12.09
C THR A 48 -12.87 -9.64 -10.88
N GLU A 49 -13.74 -10.64 -10.99
CA GLU A 49 -14.66 -11.08 -9.95
C GLU A 49 -13.91 -11.60 -8.71
N GLN A 50 -12.80 -12.33 -8.91
CA GLN A 50 -11.96 -12.78 -7.79
C GLN A 50 -11.27 -11.62 -7.07
N LEU A 51 -10.89 -10.56 -7.80
CA LEU A 51 -10.26 -9.38 -7.22
C LEU A 51 -11.28 -8.50 -6.49
N ASP A 52 -12.42 -8.24 -7.11
CA ASP A 52 -13.53 -7.47 -6.52
C ASP A 52 -14.09 -8.20 -5.29
N GLY A 53 -14.08 -9.53 -5.30
CA GLY A 53 -14.47 -10.37 -4.18
C GLY A 53 -13.74 -10.06 -2.87
N LEU A 54 -12.48 -9.58 -2.92
CA LEU A 54 -11.72 -9.23 -1.72
C LEU A 54 -12.41 -8.12 -0.90
N ARG A 55 -13.06 -7.16 -1.58
CA ARG A 55 -13.74 -6.03 -0.92
C ARG A 55 -15.01 -6.44 -0.18
N VAL A 56 -15.57 -7.61 -0.50
CA VAL A 56 -16.81 -8.13 0.08
C VAL A 56 -16.60 -9.41 0.88
N GLY A 57 -15.34 -9.71 1.27
CA GLY A 57 -15.03 -10.83 2.15
C GLY A 57 -14.81 -12.18 1.46
N ASN A 58 -14.74 -12.24 0.14
CA ASN A 58 -14.47 -13.48 -0.60
C ASN A 58 -12.96 -13.78 -0.63
N PHE A 59 -12.46 -14.36 0.46
CA PHE A 59 -11.06 -14.77 0.62
C PHE A 59 -10.89 -16.28 0.35
N ASP A 60 -10.67 -16.66 -0.92
CA ASP A 60 -10.36 -18.05 -1.29
C ASP A 60 -8.93 -18.45 -0.89
N ALA A 61 -8.82 -19.10 0.28
CA ALA A 61 -7.55 -19.57 0.82
C ALA A 61 -6.92 -20.75 0.06
N ASN A 62 -7.59 -21.32 -0.95
CA ASN A 62 -7.00 -22.34 -1.82
C ASN A 62 -6.38 -21.74 -3.09
N ASN A 63 -6.70 -20.48 -3.42
CA ASN A 63 -6.19 -19.81 -4.60
C ASN A 63 -4.82 -19.15 -4.33
N LYS A 64 -3.75 -19.81 -4.77
CA LYS A 64 -2.37 -19.31 -4.62
C LYS A 64 -2.12 -17.97 -5.31
N ASP A 65 -2.73 -17.75 -6.48
CA ASP A 65 -2.56 -16.52 -7.24
C ASP A 65 -3.21 -15.34 -6.51
N LEU A 66 -4.39 -15.54 -5.92
CA LEU A 66 -5.07 -14.51 -5.12
C LEU A 66 -4.25 -14.13 -3.88
N LYS A 67 -3.64 -15.12 -3.22
CA LYS A 67 -2.73 -14.86 -2.09
C LYS A 67 -1.51 -14.05 -2.52
N CYS A 68 -0.90 -14.40 -3.64
CA CYS A 68 0.28 -13.68 -4.11
C CYS A 68 -0.06 -12.30 -4.68
N TYR A 69 -1.31 -12.08 -5.12
CA TYR A 69 -1.82 -10.77 -5.48
C TYR A 69 -1.80 -9.81 -4.28
N THR A 70 -2.31 -10.22 -3.10
CA THR A 70 -2.29 -9.35 -1.90
C THR A 70 -0.87 -8.98 -1.50
N LYS A 71 0.07 -9.92 -1.61
CA LYS A 71 1.51 -9.65 -1.40
C LYS A 71 2.06 -8.65 -2.41
N CYS A 72 1.71 -8.78 -3.70
CA CYS A 72 2.14 -7.85 -4.73
C CYS A 72 1.69 -6.41 -4.41
N ILE A 73 0.43 -6.25 -3.99
CA ILE A 73 -0.11 -4.94 -3.58
C ILE A 73 0.65 -4.39 -2.38
N ALA A 74 0.87 -5.19 -1.33
CA ALA A 74 1.64 -4.77 -0.16
C ALA A 74 3.08 -4.36 -0.51
N GLN A 75 3.69 -5.04 -1.50
CA GLN A 75 5.00 -4.70 -2.03
C GLN A 75 5.02 -3.37 -2.80
N LEU A 76 4.03 -3.11 -3.65
CA LEU A 76 3.88 -1.83 -4.34
C LEU A 76 3.61 -0.68 -3.38
N ALA A 77 2.80 -0.91 -2.35
CA ALA A 77 2.57 0.04 -1.27
C ALA A 77 3.81 0.27 -0.38
N GLY A 78 4.91 -0.42 -0.62
CA GLY A 78 6.18 -0.21 0.10
C GLY A 78 6.15 -0.65 1.57
N THR A 79 5.18 -1.49 1.96
CA THR A 79 4.95 -1.89 3.37
C THR A 79 5.77 -3.10 3.81
N LEU A 80 6.41 -3.79 2.87
CA LEU A 80 7.15 -5.03 3.15
C LEU A 80 8.63 -4.78 3.49
N THR A 81 9.20 -5.67 4.31
CA THR A 81 10.65 -5.86 4.43
C THR A 81 11.22 -6.49 3.16
N LYS A 82 12.55 -6.50 3.03
CA LYS A 82 13.23 -7.22 1.92
C LYS A 82 12.94 -8.73 1.92
N LYS A 83 12.51 -9.29 3.06
CA LYS A 83 12.15 -10.71 3.22
C LYS A 83 10.67 -10.99 2.91
N GLY A 84 9.89 -9.98 2.53
CA GLY A 84 8.47 -10.12 2.24
C GLY A 84 7.58 -10.23 3.48
N GLU A 85 8.04 -9.71 4.61
CA GLU A 85 7.26 -9.58 5.86
C GLU A 85 6.62 -8.21 5.95
N LEU A 86 5.44 -8.09 6.55
CA LEU A 86 4.87 -6.78 6.84
C LEU A 86 5.76 -6.06 7.86
N SER A 87 6.17 -4.85 7.51
CA SER A 87 6.87 -3.94 8.42
C SER A 87 5.90 -2.91 8.96
N ALA A 88 5.55 -3.01 10.25
CA ALA A 88 4.67 -2.04 10.90
C ALA A 88 5.21 -0.60 10.76
N GLN A 89 6.53 -0.41 10.93
CA GLN A 89 7.17 0.89 10.75
C GLN A 89 6.96 1.46 9.34
N LYS A 90 7.14 0.65 8.29
CA LYS A 90 6.92 1.10 6.91
C LYS A 90 5.44 1.35 6.63
N ALA A 91 4.56 0.49 7.12
CA ALA A 91 3.12 0.66 6.97
C ALA A 91 2.66 1.98 7.63
N LEU A 92 3.08 2.26 8.87
CA LEU A 92 2.79 3.53 9.55
C LEU A 92 3.30 4.75 8.77
N ALA A 93 4.48 4.65 8.15
CA ALA A 93 5.00 5.73 7.31
C ALA A 93 4.23 5.92 5.99
N GLN A 94 3.60 4.87 5.47
CA GLN A 94 2.85 4.90 4.21
C GLN A 94 1.39 5.29 4.38
N ILE A 95 0.77 5.03 5.53
CA ILE A 95 -0.62 5.41 5.83
C ILE A 95 -0.93 6.87 5.47
N PRO A 96 -0.18 7.89 5.93
CA PRO A 96 -0.49 9.28 5.59
C PRO A 96 -0.14 9.67 4.14
N MET A 97 0.62 8.84 3.44
CA MET A 97 1.05 9.08 2.05
C MET A 97 0.10 8.46 1.02
N ILE A 98 -0.70 7.47 1.44
CA ILE A 98 -1.63 6.72 0.58
C ILE A 98 -3.08 7.01 0.96
N LEU A 99 -3.39 7.13 2.24
CA LEU A 99 -4.77 7.21 2.73
C LEU A 99 -5.22 8.66 3.00
N PRO A 100 -6.48 8.99 2.66
CA PRO A 100 -7.14 10.20 3.14
C PRO A 100 -7.18 10.23 4.67
N THR A 101 -7.19 11.43 5.25
CA THR A 101 -7.10 11.65 6.71
C THR A 101 -8.16 10.87 7.49
N GLU A 102 -9.38 10.82 6.98
CA GLU A 102 -10.52 10.13 7.59
C GLU A 102 -10.34 8.61 7.72
N MET A 103 -9.45 7.99 6.92
CA MET A 103 -9.19 6.55 6.94
C MET A 103 -7.97 6.17 7.79
N GLN A 104 -7.18 7.14 8.26
CA GLN A 104 -5.88 6.85 8.87
C GLN A 104 -6.01 6.18 10.24
N GLU A 105 -6.96 6.62 11.06
CA GLU A 105 -7.16 6.07 12.40
C GLU A 105 -7.54 4.59 12.36
N VAL A 106 -8.54 4.23 11.55
CA VAL A 106 -8.97 2.84 11.37
C VAL A 106 -7.85 1.98 10.73
N ALA A 107 -7.07 2.53 9.82
CA ALA A 107 -5.93 1.83 9.22
C ALA A 107 -4.81 1.55 10.25
N ILE A 108 -4.51 2.50 11.14
CA ILE A 108 -3.55 2.31 12.23
C ILE A 108 -4.05 1.25 13.22
N ALA A 109 -5.33 1.32 13.60
CA ALA A 109 -5.94 0.34 14.49
C ALA A 109 -5.92 -1.08 13.87
N SER A 110 -6.25 -1.19 12.59
CA SER A 110 -6.20 -2.45 11.84
C SER A 110 -4.77 -3.01 11.75
N LEU A 111 -3.78 -2.15 11.51
CA LEU A 111 -2.37 -2.54 11.49
C LEU A 111 -1.94 -3.09 12.86
N GLU A 112 -2.26 -2.39 13.94
CA GLU A 112 -1.91 -2.83 15.29
C GLU A 112 -2.58 -4.16 15.65
N HIS A 113 -3.83 -4.36 15.24
CA HIS A 113 -4.56 -5.61 15.44
C HIS A 113 -3.97 -6.77 14.62
N CYS A 114 -3.63 -6.55 13.35
CA CYS A 114 -3.33 -7.62 12.40
C CYS A 114 -1.84 -7.88 12.16
N LYS A 115 -0.92 -7.01 12.59
CA LYS A 115 0.52 -7.09 12.23
C LYS A 115 1.18 -8.42 12.59
N ASP A 116 0.67 -9.12 13.59
CA ASP A 116 1.23 -10.37 14.09
C ASP A 116 0.66 -11.63 13.41
N VAL A 117 -0.40 -11.51 12.60
CA VAL A 117 -1.01 -12.64 11.87
C VAL A 117 0.02 -13.36 11.00
N GLN A 118 0.96 -12.63 10.39
CA GLN A 118 2.05 -13.21 9.59
C GLN A 118 2.92 -14.24 10.34
N LYS A 119 2.99 -14.18 11.68
CA LYS A 119 3.81 -15.11 12.47
C LYS A 119 3.31 -16.56 12.36
N ASN A 120 2.04 -16.73 12.01
CA ASN A 120 1.41 -18.04 11.83
C ASN A 120 1.74 -18.70 10.48
N TYR A 121 2.39 -17.96 9.55
CA TYR A 121 2.60 -18.41 8.18
C TYR A 121 4.06 -18.32 7.76
N LYS A 122 4.52 -19.34 7.03
CA LYS A 122 5.88 -19.37 6.46
C LYS A 122 5.94 -18.77 5.05
N ASP A 123 4.93 -19.04 4.23
CA ASP A 123 4.87 -18.53 2.87
C ASP A 123 4.54 -17.02 2.85
N PRO A 124 5.31 -16.19 2.13
CA PRO A 124 5.07 -14.75 2.08
C PRO A 124 3.73 -14.33 1.46
N CYS A 125 3.18 -15.11 0.53
CA CYS A 125 1.85 -14.86 -0.03
C CYS A 125 0.77 -15.18 1.00
N ASP A 126 0.90 -16.30 1.73
CA ASP A 126 0.00 -16.61 2.85
C ASP A 126 0.01 -15.50 3.90
N ARG A 127 1.21 -15.02 4.31
CA ARG A 127 1.34 -13.94 5.29
C ARG A 127 0.49 -12.73 4.93
N MET A 128 0.60 -12.24 3.69
CA MET A 128 -0.11 -11.05 3.27
C MET A 128 -1.58 -11.31 3.03
N PHE A 129 -1.95 -12.47 2.49
CA PHE A 129 -3.35 -12.85 2.34
C PHE A 129 -4.10 -12.85 3.67
N PHE A 130 -3.54 -13.50 4.69
CA PHE A 130 -4.21 -13.59 5.99
C PHE A 130 -4.15 -12.28 6.79
N ILE A 131 -3.12 -11.44 6.60
CA ILE A 131 -3.14 -10.06 7.11
C ILE A 131 -4.26 -9.27 6.45
N THR A 132 -4.36 -9.27 5.11
CA THR A 132 -5.41 -8.54 4.39
C THR A 132 -6.80 -9.01 4.82
N LYS A 133 -6.98 -10.33 4.98
CA LYS A 133 -8.22 -10.90 5.52
C LYS A 133 -8.52 -10.39 6.94
N CYS A 134 -7.54 -10.39 7.83
CA CYS A 134 -7.70 -9.85 9.19
C CYS A 134 -8.13 -8.38 9.18
N VAL A 135 -7.56 -7.56 8.30
CA VAL A 135 -7.93 -6.14 8.17
C VAL A 135 -9.39 -6.00 7.72
N TYR A 136 -9.84 -6.79 6.75
CA TYR A 136 -11.25 -6.86 6.36
C TYR A 136 -12.14 -7.29 7.53
N GLU A 137 -11.77 -8.34 8.27
CA GLU A 137 -12.56 -8.84 9.41
C GLU A 137 -12.63 -7.84 10.58
N PHE A 138 -11.58 -7.04 10.78
CA PHE A 138 -11.51 -6.04 11.84
C PHE A 138 -12.38 -4.80 11.54
N ALA A 139 -12.38 -4.32 10.30
CA ALA A 139 -13.09 -3.12 9.88
C ALA A 139 -13.74 -3.29 8.49
N PRO A 140 -14.77 -4.14 8.36
CA PRO A 140 -15.34 -4.49 7.05
C PRO A 140 -15.99 -3.32 6.33
N ASP A 141 -16.58 -2.37 7.07
CA ASP A 141 -17.27 -1.20 6.50
C ASP A 141 -16.29 -0.14 5.96
N ASP A 142 -15.06 -0.10 6.49
CA ASP A 142 -13.99 0.81 6.07
C ASP A 142 -13.00 0.14 5.09
N PHE A 143 -13.16 -1.16 4.86
CA PHE A 143 -12.22 -1.93 4.05
C PHE A 143 -12.42 -1.66 2.55
N THR A 144 -11.33 -1.28 1.90
CA THR A 144 -11.21 -1.31 0.44
C THR A 144 -9.85 -1.87 0.05
N PHE A 145 -9.77 -2.46 -1.13
CA PHE A 145 -8.55 -3.09 -1.63
C PHE A 145 -8.41 -2.87 -3.13
N PRO A 146 -7.20 -2.60 -3.65
CA PRO A 146 -6.94 -2.57 -5.08
C PRO A 146 -7.49 -3.81 -5.78
#